data_AF-A0A1E8GS30-F1
#
_entry.id   AF-A0A1E8GS30-F1
#
_cell.length_a   1.000
_cell.length_b   1.000
_cell.length_c   1.000
_cell.angle_alpha   90.00
_cell.angle_beta   90.00
_cell.angle_gamma   90.00
#
_symmetry.space_group_name_H-M   'P 1'
#
loop_
_entity.id
_entity.type
_entity.pdbx_description
1 polymer ?
#
loop_
_entity_poly.entity_id
_entity_poly.type
_entity_poly.pdbx_seq_one_letter_code
_entity_poly.pdbx_strand_id
1 'polypeptide(L)'
;MASTKDLEKFDKNLNKAANPEYGLKKYNNFEGKLIRNEKYYTTFRIIFSILTVLSISYLVFLAPKQINSIQNRINAIEKEKKDILNNPPHQDRADSMKEYVLEEKNNTPLKIDGDNYINIDSNNIFVSDNANIIDSDTRSKIYDMNKDLARYTDGAQYMIVTINKLPSNETIESYANKIFRKVGIGDAKLNNGVLYLISLDDRKFRLEVGYGMEGVLNDGKAGRIVNDDDIVNDFKDKNYSKAILSVSKTVTEIMNIKVNNLNEQIDQLNGQITYRVLIPIIIILISVIGIFIISYLIKQNRLIANELGIMYTNYSNTSSLNRTKTDFYYLLLSGIATITSLKALHDNIGYGKIIEKNPNAKIVSNGVLVGNRLYGGDGYIMTNDYSSSSYNPTNHSGGDSFGGGSSGGGGASGGW
;
A
#
# COMPACT_ATOMS: atom_id res chain seq x y z
N MET A 1 50.00 40.74 -6.77
CA MET A 1 51.32 40.09 -6.96
C MET A 1 51.41 38.96 -5.94
N ALA A 2 51.49 37.71 -6.38
CA ALA A 2 51.70 36.58 -5.46
C ALA A 2 53.06 36.74 -4.76
N SER A 3 53.15 36.40 -3.47
CA SER A 3 54.41 36.53 -2.73
C SER A 3 55.43 35.53 -3.26
N THR A 4 56.72 35.86 -3.20
CA THR A 4 57.82 34.99 -3.64
C THR A 4 57.81 33.61 -2.97
N LYS A 5 57.28 33.49 -1.75
CA LYS A 5 57.08 32.19 -1.06
C LYS A 5 55.96 31.35 -1.66
N ASP A 6 54.92 31.97 -2.20
CA ASP A 6 53.82 31.26 -2.87
C ASP A 6 54.26 30.72 -4.22
N LEU A 7 55.12 31.48 -4.93
CA LEU A 7 55.76 31.04 -6.17
C LEU A 7 56.73 29.88 -5.92
N GLU A 8 57.57 29.93 -4.88
CA GLU A 8 58.45 28.79 -4.53
C GLU A 8 57.66 27.53 -4.12
N LYS A 9 56.58 27.68 -3.35
CA LYS A 9 55.72 26.56 -2.95
C LYS A 9 54.99 25.97 -4.16
N PHE A 10 54.57 26.81 -5.11
CA PHE A 10 53.98 26.39 -6.37
C PHE A 10 55.00 25.63 -7.22
N ASP A 11 56.24 26.13 -7.35
CA ASP A 11 57.31 25.50 -8.12
C ASP A 11 57.76 24.15 -7.52
N LYS A 12 57.82 24.07 -6.19
CA LYS A 12 58.14 22.83 -5.47
C LYS A 12 57.05 21.76 -5.64
N ASN A 13 55.78 22.18 -5.69
CA ASN A 13 54.65 21.29 -6.00
C ASN A 13 54.60 20.89 -7.48
N LEU A 14 54.97 21.80 -8.39
CA LEU A 14 55.09 21.52 -9.82
C LEU A 14 56.17 20.47 -10.09
N ASN A 15 57.35 20.64 -9.48
CA ASN A 15 58.46 19.70 -9.61
C ASN A 15 58.13 18.32 -9.00
N LYS A 16 57.36 18.28 -7.91
CA LYS A 16 56.87 17.03 -7.31
C LYS A 16 55.83 16.32 -8.21
N ALA A 17 55.02 17.08 -8.95
CA ALA A 17 54.03 16.56 -9.89
C ALA A 17 54.65 16.18 -11.26
N ALA A 18 55.77 16.80 -11.64
CA ALA A 18 56.53 16.51 -12.86
C ALA A 18 57.48 15.28 -12.72
N ASN A 19 57.70 14.79 -11.49
CA ASN A 19 58.50 13.58 -11.26
C ASN A 19 57.77 12.32 -11.79
N PRO A 20 58.36 11.55 -12.72
CA PRO A 20 57.80 10.29 -13.23
C PRO A 20 57.42 9.29 -12.13
N GLU A 21 58.18 9.22 -11.04
CA GLU A 21 57.88 8.34 -9.89
C GLU A 21 56.58 8.72 -9.18
N TYR A 22 56.23 10.02 -9.14
CA TYR A 22 54.98 10.47 -8.53
C TYR A 22 53.76 10.07 -9.36
N GLY A 23 53.90 10.11 -10.70
CA GLY A 23 52.89 9.60 -11.64
C GLY A 23 52.68 8.09 -11.53
N LEU A 24 53.77 7.32 -11.46
CA LEU A 24 53.78 5.87 -11.20
C LEU A 24 53.12 5.53 -9.86
N LYS A 25 53.42 6.26 -8.79
CA LYS A 25 52.83 6.02 -7.47
C LYS A 25 51.31 6.27 -7.44
N LYS A 26 50.82 7.29 -8.16
CA LYS A 26 49.37 7.53 -8.30
C LYS A 26 48.68 6.50 -9.21
N TYR A 27 49.34 6.06 -10.29
CA TYR A 27 48.86 4.97 -11.15
C TYR A 27 48.75 3.66 -10.34
N ASN A 28 49.80 3.25 -9.63
CA ASN A 28 49.80 2.04 -8.80
C ASN A 28 48.75 2.10 -7.67
N ASN A 29 48.51 3.27 -7.07
CA ASN A 29 47.45 3.45 -6.07
C ASN A 29 46.05 3.32 -6.70
N PHE A 30 45.87 3.79 -7.94
CA PHE A 30 44.62 3.68 -8.67
C PHE A 30 44.36 2.26 -9.18
N GLU A 31 45.36 1.59 -9.75
CA GLU A 31 45.34 0.17 -10.11
C GLU A 31 45.00 -0.68 -8.87
N GLY A 32 45.60 -0.36 -7.71
CA GLY A 32 45.24 -0.96 -6.43
C GLY A 32 43.82 -0.66 -5.94
N LYS A 33 43.16 0.41 -6.39
CA LYS A 33 41.72 0.67 -6.13
C LYS A 33 40.83 -0.11 -7.10
N LEU A 34 41.20 -0.22 -8.37
CA LEU A 34 40.49 -1.03 -9.36
C LEU A 34 40.49 -2.52 -8.98
N ILE A 35 41.64 -3.06 -8.57
CA ILE A 35 41.78 -4.45 -8.11
C ILE A 35 40.92 -4.67 -6.84
N ARG A 36 40.88 -3.70 -5.92
CA ARG A 36 40.00 -3.77 -4.75
C ARG A 36 38.53 -3.79 -5.15
N ASN A 37 38.11 -2.94 -6.08
CA ASN A 37 36.75 -2.91 -6.60
C ASN A 37 36.37 -4.22 -7.29
N GLU A 38 37.24 -4.80 -8.12
CA GLU A 38 37.00 -6.11 -8.75
C GLU A 38 36.83 -7.23 -7.73
N LYS A 39 37.60 -7.21 -6.63
CA LYS A 39 37.40 -8.13 -5.48
C LYS A 39 36.02 -7.95 -4.85
N TYR A 40 35.57 -6.72 -4.59
CA TYR A 40 34.23 -6.47 -4.03
C TYR A 40 33.12 -6.98 -4.97
N TYR A 41 33.19 -6.67 -6.26
CA TYR A 41 32.21 -7.17 -7.24
C TYR A 41 32.19 -8.69 -7.31
N THR A 42 33.35 -9.33 -7.27
CA THR A 42 33.44 -10.79 -7.26
C THR A 42 32.80 -11.37 -6.00
N THR A 43 33.06 -10.80 -4.82
CA THR A 43 32.43 -11.20 -3.55
C THR A 43 30.91 -11.06 -3.62
N PHE A 44 30.38 -9.93 -4.08
CA PHE A 44 28.94 -9.73 -4.20
C PHE A 44 28.28 -10.71 -5.19
N ARG A 45 28.94 -11.00 -6.33
CA ARG A 45 28.45 -11.98 -7.29
C ARG A 45 28.37 -13.39 -6.67
N ILE A 46 29.37 -13.77 -5.88
CA ILE A 46 29.36 -15.04 -5.15
C ILE A 46 28.21 -15.07 -4.14
N ILE A 47 28.01 -14.00 -3.37
CA ILE A 47 26.89 -13.90 -2.41
C ILE A 47 25.54 -14.09 -3.12
N PHE A 48 25.28 -13.38 -4.22
CA PHE A 48 24.04 -13.55 -4.98
C PHE A 48 23.89 -14.95 -5.58
N SER A 49 24.99 -15.57 -6.01
CA SER A 49 24.96 -16.96 -6.51
C SER A 49 24.59 -17.94 -5.40
N ILE A 50 25.18 -17.78 -4.21
CA ILE A 50 24.85 -18.59 -3.02
C ILE A 50 23.39 -18.41 -2.63
N LEU A 51 22.90 -17.16 -2.55
CA LEU A 51 21.50 -16.87 -2.24
C LEU A 51 20.55 -17.56 -3.24
N THR A 52 20.86 -17.48 -4.52
CA THR A 52 20.08 -18.15 -5.57
C THR A 52 20.02 -19.66 -5.35
N VAL A 53 21.16 -20.30 -5.10
CA VAL A 53 21.24 -21.75 -4.88
C VAL A 53 20.50 -22.15 -3.60
N LEU A 54 20.64 -21.39 -2.51
CA LEU A 54 19.93 -21.66 -1.26
C LEU A 54 18.41 -21.53 -1.43
N SER A 55 17.94 -20.51 -2.14
CA SER A 55 16.51 -20.31 -2.41
C SER A 55 15.93 -21.41 -3.31
N ILE A 56 16.66 -21.84 -4.34
CA ILE A 56 16.26 -22.98 -5.19
C ILE A 56 16.23 -24.27 -4.35
N SER A 57 17.26 -24.53 -3.56
CA SER A 57 17.34 -25.71 -2.68
C SER A 57 16.17 -25.74 -1.69
N TYR A 58 15.83 -24.60 -1.08
CA TYR A 58 14.66 -24.49 -0.22
C TYR A 58 13.35 -24.86 -0.96
N LEU A 59 13.14 -24.31 -2.16
CA LEU A 59 11.95 -24.58 -2.97
C LEU A 59 11.83 -26.04 -3.39
N VAL A 60 12.95 -26.72 -3.67
CA VAL A 60 12.94 -28.12 -4.12
C VAL A 60 12.78 -29.09 -2.96
N PHE A 61 13.49 -28.87 -1.85
CA PHE A 61 13.60 -29.89 -0.79
C PHE A 61 12.74 -29.63 0.44
N LEU A 62 12.55 -28.36 0.83
CA LEU A 62 11.91 -28.00 2.09
C LEU A 62 10.48 -27.51 1.90
N ALA A 63 10.24 -26.66 0.90
CA ALA A 63 8.93 -26.08 0.64
C ALA A 63 7.84 -27.15 0.42
N PRO A 64 8.04 -28.22 -0.39
CA PRO A 64 6.98 -29.21 -0.64
C PRO A 64 6.52 -29.94 0.62
N LYS A 65 7.45 -30.29 1.52
CA LYS A 65 7.12 -30.96 2.79
C LYS A 65 6.29 -30.04 3.69
N GLN A 66 6.66 -28.77 3.76
CA GLN A 66 5.95 -27.77 4.56
C GLN A 66 4.57 -27.45 3.98
N ILE A 67 4.49 -27.30 2.65
CA ILE A 67 3.24 -27.04 1.92
C ILE A 67 2.27 -28.22 2.08
N ASN A 68 2.71 -29.46 1.91
CA ASN A 68 1.85 -30.64 2.08
C ASN A 68 1.28 -30.73 3.51
N SER A 69 2.07 -30.42 4.52
CA SER A 69 1.59 -30.37 5.92
C SER A 69 0.50 -29.32 6.11
N ILE A 70 0.68 -28.13 5.52
CA ILE A 70 -0.32 -27.05 5.58
C ILE A 70 -1.57 -27.44 4.78
N GLN A 71 -1.44 -28.03 3.59
CA GLN A 71 -2.56 -28.51 2.78
C GLN A 71 -3.39 -29.57 3.52
N ASN A 72 -2.75 -30.50 4.23
CA ASN A 72 -3.48 -31.48 5.05
C ASN A 72 -4.31 -30.80 6.15
N ARG A 73 -3.80 -29.72 6.76
CA ARG A 73 -4.55 -28.94 7.74
C ARG A 73 -5.72 -28.19 7.10
N ILE A 74 -5.51 -27.59 5.92
CA ILE A 74 -6.58 -26.95 5.15
C ILE A 74 -7.69 -27.96 4.86
N ASN A 75 -7.34 -29.14 4.33
CA ASN A 75 -8.31 -30.20 4.01
C ASN A 75 -9.10 -30.66 5.26
N ALA A 76 -8.46 -30.70 6.43
CA ALA A 76 -9.13 -31.04 7.68
C ALA A 76 -10.13 -29.96 8.11
N ILE A 77 -9.76 -28.68 7.99
CA ILE A 77 -10.64 -27.54 8.29
C ILE A 77 -11.79 -27.45 7.30
N GLU A 78 -11.54 -27.69 6.01
CA GLU A 78 -12.58 -27.75 4.97
C GLU A 78 -13.59 -28.87 5.25
N LYS A 79 -13.09 -30.02 5.72
CA LYS A 79 -13.96 -31.12 6.16
C LYS A 79 -14.81 -30.70 7.36
N GLU A 80 -14.22 -30.08 8.38
CA GLU A 80 -14.95 -29.57 9.54
C GLU A 80 -16.03 -28.54 9.12
N LYS A 81 -15.67 -27.60 8.24
CA LYS A 81 -16.62 -26.63 7.67
C LYS A 81 -17.78 -27.34 6.98
N LYS A 82 -17.50 -28.35 6.14
CA LYS A 82 -18.51 -29.14 5.45
C LYS A 82 -19.41 -29.91 6.43
N ASP A 83 -18.84 -30.46 7.49
CA ASP A 83 -19.58 -31.19 8.52
C ASP A 83 -20.54 -30.25 9.28
N ILE A 84 -20.12 -29.03 9.59
CA ILE A 84 -20.97 -27.99 10.21
C ILE A 84 -22.10 -27.58 9.28
N LEU A 85 -21.81 -27.33 7.99
CA LEU A 85 -22.82 -26.94 7.01
C LEU A 85 -23.84 -28.06 6.73
N ASN A 86 -23.44 -29.33 6.86
CA ASN A 86 -24.37 -30.44 6.69
C ASN A 86 -25.21 -30.73 7.95
N ASN A 87 -24.66 -30.41 9.14
CA ASN A 87 -25.30 -30.64 10.44
C ASN A 87 -25.33 -29.34 11.26
N PRO A 88 -26.26 -28.42 10.94
CA PRO A 88 -26.39 -27.17 11.68
C PRO A 88 -26.60 -27.39 13.19
N PRO A 89 -25.92 -26.62 14.06
CA PRO A 89 -26.01 -26.79 15.51
C PRO A 89 -27.39 -26.44 16.11
N HIS A 90 -28.19 -25.62 15.44
CA HIS A 90 -29.48 -25.15 15.95
C HIS A 90 -30.62 -25.36 14.95
N GLN A 91 -30.89 -26.62 14.63
CA GLN A 91 -31.86 -26.97 13.60
C GLN A 91 -33.29 -26.48 13.89
N ASP A 92 -33.64 -26.40 15.19
CA ASP A 92 -34.91 -25.91 15.75
C ASP A 92 -35.05 -24.38 15.75
N ARG A 93 -33.94 -23.63 15.67
CA ARG A 93 -33.95 -22.16 15.69
C ARG A 93 -34.40 -21.54 14.37
N ALA A 94 -34.35 -22.26 13.25
CA ALA A 94 -34.96 -21.77 12.00
C ALA A 94 -36.47 -21.60 12.10
N ASP A 95 -37.15 -22.48 12.85
CA ASP A 95 -38.61 -22.48 12.97
C ASP A 95 -39.10 -21.63 14.16
N SER A 96 -38.17 -21.22 15.03
CA SER A 96 -38.41 -20.37 16.21
C SER A 96 -37.65 -19.04 16.15
N MET A 97 -37.17 -18.64 14.97
CA MET A 97 -36.67 -17.29 14.73
C MET A 97 -37.70 -16.32 15.29
N LYS A 98 -37.27 -15.22 15.94
CA LYS A 98 -38.20 -14.17 16.37
C LYS A 98 -39.04 -13.75 15.17
N GLU A 99 -40.22 -14.34 14.98
CA GLU A 99 -41.31 -13.70 14.28
C GLU A 99 -41.57 -12.47 15.12
N TYR A 100 -41.30 -11.30 14.56
CA TYR A 100 -41.68 -10.06 15.19
C TYR A 100 -43.16 -10.18 15.52
N VAL A 101 -43.51 -10.35 16.79
CA VAL A 101 -44.91 -10.24 17.21
C VAL A 101 -45.19 -8.75 17.22
N LEU A 102 -45.37 -8.19 16.01
CA LEU A 102 -46.17 -6.99 15.84
C LEU A 102 -47.54 -7.38 16.39
N GLU A 103 -48.06 -6.60 17.34
CA GLU A 103 -49.32 -6.90 18.03
C GLU A 103 -50.51 -7.06 17.05
N GLU A 104 -50.34 -6.77 15.76
CA GLU A 104 -51.30 -7.03 14.69
C GLU A 104 -50.63 -7.71 13.47
N LYS A 105 -51.10 -8.91 13.09
CA LYS A 105 -50.63 -9.71 11.94
C LYS A 105 -51.08 -9.17 10.57
N ASN A 106 -50.83 -7.89 10.27
CA ASN A 106 -51.01 -7.28 8.96
C ASN A 106 -49.90 -6.25 8.75
N ASN A 107 -49.37 -6.03 7.53
CA ASN A 107 -48.38 -4.99 7.21
C ASN A 107 -48.53 -3.74 8.09
N THR A 108 -47.78 -3.66 9.19
CA THR A 108 -48.07 -2.70 10.25
C THR A 108 -47.13 -1.51 10.09
N PRO A 109 -47.63 -0.28 10.05
CA PRO A 109 -46.78 0.89 10.11
C PRO A 109 -46.11 0.96 11.48
N LEU A 110 -44.81 0.71 11.54
CA LEU A 110 -43.98 0.88 12.73
C LEU A 110 -43.55 2.34 12.84
N LYS A 111 -43.96 2.98 13.94
CA LYS A 111 -43.56 4.35 14.25
C LYS A 111 -42.08 4.41 14.66
N ILE A 112 -41.27 5.14 13.89
CA ILE A 112 -39.83 5.32 14.18
C ILE A 112 -39.61 6.56 15.02
N ASP A 113 -40.05 7.73 14.53
CA ASP A 113 -39.91 9.02 15.21
C ASP A 113 -40.87 10.07 14.63
N GLY A 114 -41.41 10.95 15.47
CA GLY A 114 -42.35 12.00 15.05
C GLY A 114 -43.56 11.43 14.30
N ASP A 115 -43.73 11.82 13.04
CA ASP A 115 -44.76 11.29 12.12
C ASP A 115 -44.17 10.34 11.05
N ASN A 116 -42.94 9.83 11.27
CA ASN A 116 -42.27 8.92 10.35
C ASN A 116 -42.56 7.46 10.69
N TYR A 117 -43.03 6.71 9.70
CA TYR A 117 -43.38 5.29 9.81
C TYR A 117 -42.67 4.48 8.73
N ILE A 118 -42.33 3.23 9.05
CA ILE A 118 -41.92 2.22 8.09
C ILE A 118 -42.90 1.05 8.12
N ASN A 119 -43.21 0.46 6.98
CA ASN A 119 -44.05 -0.73 6.90
C ASN A 119 -43.17 -1.97 7.04
N ILE A 120 -43.46 -2.80 8.03
CA ILE A 120 -42.81 -4.10 8.18
C ILE A 120 -43.73 -5.16 7.57
N ASP A 121 -43.18 -5.96 6.65
CA ASP A 121 -43.87 -7.12 6.11
C ASP A 121 -43.91 -8.23 7.15
N SER A 122 -45.10 -8.61 7.59
CA SER A 122 -45.29 -9.68 8.57
C SER A 122 -44.89 -11.06 8.02
N ASN A 123 -44.86 -11.25 6.70
CA ASN A 123 -44.47 -12.51 6.06
C ASN A 123 -42.95 -12.65 5.92
N ASN A 124 -42.23 -11.53 5.86
CA ASN A 124 -40.77 -11.49 5.83
C ASN A 124 -40.26 -10.26 6.56
N ILE A 125 -40.19 -10.37 7.89
CA ILE A 125 -39.74 -9.29 8.77
C ILE A 125 -38.30 -8.84 8.50
N PHE A 126 -37.50 -9.64 7.79
CA PHE A 126 -36.12 -9.34 7.45
C PHE A 126 -36.00 -8.39 6.26
N VAL A 127 -37.10 -8.12 5.54
CA VAL A 127 -37.11 -7.17 4.43
C VAL A 127 -38.30 -6.21 4.53
N SER A 128 -38.02 -4.95 4.85
CA SER A 128 -38.97 -3.85 4.81
C SER A 128 -38.69 -2.97 3.60
N ASP A 129 -39.39 -3.22 2.49
CA ASP A 129 -39.14 -2.55 1.21
C ASP A 129 -40.10 -1.38 0.94
N ASN A 130 -39.94 -0.26 1.66
CA ASN A 130 -40.82 0.91 1.52
C ASN A 130 -40.55 1.73 0.25
N ALA A 131 -39.40 1.52 -0.40
CA ALA A 131 -39.06 2.14 -1.68
C ALA A 131 -39.50 1.30 -2.89
N ASN A 132 -39.97 0.06 -2.65
CA ASN A 132 -40.37 -0.89 -3.69
C ASN A 132 -39.25 -1.13 -4.75
N ILE A 133 -38.02 -1.37 -4.27
CA ILE A 133 -36.82 -1.56 -5.10
C ILE A 133 -36.23 -2.98 -5.02
N ILE A 134 -36.85 -3.87 -4.24
CA ILE A 134 -36.40 -5.25 -4.04
C ILE A 134 -37.35 -6.20 -4.76
N ASP A 135 -36.85 -7.05 -5.65
CA ASP A 135 -37.67 -8.07 -6.30
C ASP A 135 -38.02 -9.25 -5.36
N SER A 136 -39.02 -10.04 -5.71
CA SER A 136 -39.51 -11.15 -4.88
C SER A 136 -38.48 -12.28 -4.67
N ASP A 137 -37.63 -12.54 -5.66
CA ASP A 137 -36.60 -13.59 -5.56
C ASP A 137 -35.50 -13.17 -4.58
N THR A 138 -35.08 -11.90 -4.63
CA THR A 138 -34.16 -11.32 -3.65
C THR A 138 -34.74 -11.35 -2.24
N ARG A 139 -36.03 -11.00 -2.05
CA ARG A 139 -36.69 -11.11 -0.73
C ARG A 139 -36.67 -12.54 -0.19
N SER A 140 -36.99 -13.53 -1.03
CA SER A 140 -36.97 -14.95 -0.65
C SER A 140 -35.56 -15.40 -0.24
N LYS A 141 -34.54 -15.01 -1.00
CA LYS A 141 -33.14 -15.35 -0.70
C LYS A 141 -32.68 -14.77 0.64
N ILE A 142 -33.05 -13.53 0.96
CA ILE A 142 -32.71 -12.91 2.25
C ILE A 142 -33.40 -13.63 3.41
N TYR A 143 -34.63 -14.09 3.21
CA TYR A 143 -35.34 -14.91 4.19
C TYR A 143 -34.61 -16.24 4.42
N ASP A 144 -34.23 -16.94 3.36
CA ASP A 144 -33.49 -18.20 3.46
C ASP A 144 -32.11 -18.02 4.13
N MET A 145 -31.40 -16.92 3.82
CA MET A 145 -30.15 -16.57 4.50
C MET A 145 -30.34 -16.38 6.00
N ASN A 146 -31.43 -15.75 6.43
CA ASN A 146 -31.74 -15.60 7.86
C ASN A 146 -32.10 -16.94 8.52
N LYS A 147 -32.78 -17.84 7.82
CA LYS A 147 -33.00 -19.22 8.31
C LYS A 147 -31.68 -19.94 8.54
N ASP A 148 -30.74 -19.78 7.62
CA ASP A 148 -29.41 -20.36 7.77
C ASP A 148 -28.64 -19.70 8.91
N LEU A 149 -28.68 -18.37 9.04
CA LEU A 149 -28.10 -17.68 10.20
C LEU A 149 -28.65 -18.24 11.51
N ALA A 150 -29.96 -18.38 11.64
CA ALA A 150 -30.58 -18.93 12.85
C ALA A 150 -30.11 -20.36 13.17
N ARG A 151 -29.83 -21.18 12.15
CA ARG A 151 -29.36 -22.55 12.28
C ARG A 151 -27.89 -22.66 12.69
N TYR A 152 -27.05 -21.76 12.17
CA TYR A 152 -25.60 -21.83 12.34
C TYR A 152 -25.05 -20.91 13.42
N THR A 153 -25.87 -19.97 13.90
CA THR A 153 -25.47 -18.97 14.89
C THR A 153 -26.36 -19.02 16.13
N ASP A 154 -25.94 -18.31 17.17
CA ASP A 154 -26.76 -18.10 18.36
C ASP A 154 -27.88 -17.07 18.14
N GLY A 155 -28.68 -17.23 17.09
CA GLY A 155 -29.81 -16.37 16.78
C GLY A 155 -29.43 -15.01 16.20
N ALA A 156 -28.32 -14.93 15.45
CA ALA A 156 -27.96 -13.73 14.71
C ALA A 156 -28.99 -13.46 13.58
N GLN A 157 -29.27 -12.19 13.31
CA GLN A 157 -30.31 -11.81 12.36
C GLN A 157 -29.88 -10.59 11.53
N TYR A 158 -30.19 -10.63 10.24
CA TYR A 158 -29.89 -9.58 9.28
C TYR A 158 -31.18 -9.02 8.69
N MET A 159 -31.38 -7.71 8.78
CA MET A 159 -32.56 -7.02 8.25
C MET A 159 -32.18 -5.97 7.21
N ILE A 160 -33.01 -5.84 6.18
CA ILE A 160 -32.93 -4.78 5.19
C ILE A 160 -34.14 -3.86 5.31
N VAL A 161 -33.88 -2.57 5.29
CA VAL A 161 -34.92 -1.54 5.23
C VAL A 161 -34.61 -0.60 4.06
N THR A 162 -35.56 -0.43 3.15
CA THR A 162 -35.50 0.60 2.12
C THR A 162 -36.53 1.67 2.43
N ILE A 163 -36.17 2.92 2.17
CA ILE A 163 -37.05 4.09 2.26
C ILE A 163 -36.84 4.97 1.02
N ASN A 164 -37.87 5.71 0.62
CA ASN A 164 -37.73 6.64 -0.50
C ASN A 164 -36.78 7.79 -0.12
N LYS A 165 -36.99 8.40 1.05
CA LYS A 165 -36.23 9.57 1.49
C LYS A 165 -36.11 9.61 3.02
N LEU A 166 -34.99 10.13 3.50
CA LEU A 166 -34.75 10.41 4.91
C LEU A 166 -35.69 11.50 5.43
N PRO A 167 -36.12 11.44 6.69
CA PRO A 167 -36.76 12.57 7.34
C PRO A 167 -35.84 13.80 7.33
N SER A 168 -36.40 14.99 7.12
CA SER A 168 -35.65 16.23 6.85
C SER A 168 -34.62 16.62 7.92
N ASN A 169 -34.77 16.12 9.15
CA ASN A 169 -33.94 16.41 10.32
C ASN A 169 -33.06 15.21 10.74
N GLU A 170 -32.93 14.18 9.91
CA GLU A 170 -32.18 12.96 10.22
C GLU A 170 -30.98 12.75 9.29
N THR A 171 -29.92 12.16 9.83
CA THR A 171 -28.86 11.55 9.03
C THR A 171 -29.15 10.06 8.80
N ILE A 172 -28.47 9.44 7.83
CA ILE A 172 -28.64 8.00 7.57
C ILE A 172 -28.22 7.16 8.80
N GLU A 173 -27.19 7.60 9.53
CA GLU A 173 -26.71 6.97 10.76
C GLU A 173 -27.74 7.06 11.89
N SER A 174 -28.22 8.27 12.18
CA SER A 174 -29.21 8.51 13.24
C SER A 174 -30.50 7.73 12.98
N TYR A 175 -30.99 7.76 11.74
CA TYR A 175 -32.21 7.08 11.38
C TYR A 175 -32.05 5.56 11.39
N ALA A 176 -30.93 5.02 10.88
CA ALA A 176 -30.63 3.59 10.98
C ALA A 176 -30.57 3.11 12.42
N ASN A 177 -29.91 3.85 13.31
CA ASN A 177 -29.85 3.49 14.73
C ASN A 177 -31.23 3.50 15.40
N LYS A 178 -32.07 4.51 15.11
CA LYS A 178 -33.46 4.56 15.59
C LYS A 178 -34.26 3.35 15.11
N ILE A 179 -34.17 3.02 13.82
CA ILE A 179 -34.80 1.81 13.27
C ILE A 179 -34.26 0.59 13.99
N PHE A 180 -32.94 0.40 14.05
CA PHE A 180 -32.29 -0.76 14.69
C PHE A 180 -32.78 -0.99 16.12
N ARG A 181 -32.88 0.07 16.92
CA ARG A 181 -33.38 -0.02 18.31
C ARG A 181 -34.87 -0.31 18.39
N LYS A 182 -35.67 0.22 17.46
CA LYS A 182 -37.12 -0.03 17.39
C LYS A 182 -37.44 -1.45 16.91
N VAL A 183 -36.72 -1.91 15.90
CA VAL A 183 -36.85 -3.25 15.32
C VAL A 183 -36.05 -4.29 16.09
N GLY A 184 -35.20 -3.96 17.05
CA GLY A 184 -34.61 -4.91 18.00
C GLY A 184 -34.11 -6.23 17.39
N ILE A 185 -33.51 -6.16 16.20
CA ILE A 185 -33.12 -7.31 15.39
C ILE A 185 -31.95 -8.05 16.07
N GLY A 186 -31.98 -9.39 16.04
CA GLY A 186 -31.03 -10.26 16.73
C GLY A 186 -31.44 -10.64 18.16
N ASP A 187 -30.56 -11.36 18.83
CA ASP A 187 -30.70 -11.71 20.25
C ASP A 187 -30.32 -10.51 21.15
N ALA A 188 -31.18 -10.20 22.11
CA ALA A 188 -31.03 -9.02 22.96
C ALA A 188 -29.87 -9.12 23.97
N LYS A 189 -29.44 -10.33 24.33
CA LYS A 189 -28.30 -10.56 25.23
C LYS A 189 -27.01 -10.59 24.43
N LEU A 190 -27.03 -11.19 23.25
CA LEU A 190 -25.83 -11.35 22.41
C LEU A 190 -25.57 -10.14 21.53
N ASN A 191 -26.55 -9.27 21.29
CA ASN A 191 -26.44 -8.08 20.44
C ASN A 191 -25.91 -8.42 19.03
N ASN A 192 -26.40 -9.52 18.45
CA ASN A 192 -25.90 -10.10 17.20
C ASN A 192 -26.76 -9.77 15.96
N GLY A 193 -27.44 -8.63 15.99
CA GLY A 193 -28.23 -8.12 14.87
C GLY A 193 -27.43 -7.21 13.93
N VAL A 194 -27.79 -7.20 12.65
CA VAL A 194 -27.26 -6.26 11.65
C VAL A 194 -28.40 -5.73 10.80
N LEU A 195 -28.41 -4.42 10.54
CA LEU A 195 -29.42 -3.74 9.72
C LEU A 195 -28.76 -3.02 8.55
N TYR A 196 -29.25 -3.24 7.34
CA TYR A 196 -28.87 -2.46 6.17
C TYR A 196 -30.01 -1.52 5.76
N LEU A 197 -29.82 -0.23 6.01
CA LEU A 197 -30.74 0.83 5.62
C LEU A 197 -30.30 1.44 4.28
N ILE A 198 -31.24 1.58 3.35
CA ILE A 198 -31.04 2.27 2.07
C ILE A 198 -32.08 3.39 1.94
N SER A 199 -31.62 4.62 1.69
CA SER A 199 -32.44 5.75 1.27
C SER A 199 -32.23 6.03 -0.21
N LEU A 200 -33.27 5.80 -1.02
CA LEU A 200 -33.20 5.79 -2.47
C LEU A 200 -32.93 7.19 -3.05
N ASP A 201 -33.73 8.19 -2.68
CA ASP A 201 -33.67 9.55 -3.22
C ASP A 201 -32.43 10.30 -2.72
N ASP A 202 -32.00 10.02 -1.48
CA ASP A 202 -30.78 10.59 -0.92
C ASP A 202 -29.51 9.90 -1.43
N ARG A 203 -29.67 8.73 -2.08
CA ARG A 203 -28.57 7.85 -2.52
C ARG A 203 -27.59 7.52 -1.42
N LYS A 204 -28.12 7.21 -0.24
CA LYS A 204 -27.35 6.89 0.96
C LYS A 204 -27.70 5.52 1.46
N PHE A 205 -26.73 4.84 2.04
CA PHE A 205 -26.97 3.59 2.75
C PHE A 205 -26.12 3.52 4.02
N ARG A 206 -26.55 2.67 4.96
CA ARG A 206 -25.91 2.45 6.25
C ARG A 206 -26.07 1.00 6.67
N LEU A 207 -24.97 0.36 7.03
CA LEU A 207 -24.96 -0.98 7.62
C LEU A 207 -24.74 -0.90 9.13
N GLU A 208 -25.81 -0.78 9.92
CA GLU A 208 -25.77 -0.72 11.38
C GLU A 208 -25.45 -2.10 11.96
N VAL A 209 -24.44 -2.18 12.84
CA VAL A 209 -23.94 -3.44 13.40
C VAL A 209 -24.13 -3.46 14.91
N GLY A 210 -24.78 -4.49 15.42
CA GLY A 210 -24.91 -4.70 16.86
C GLY A 210 -23.57 -5.01 17.54
N TYR A 211 -23.43 -4.59 18.80
CA TYR A 211 -22.19 -4.69 19.57
C TYR A 211 -21.55 -6.09 19.55
N GLY A 212 -22.36 -7.15 19.61
CA GLY A 212 -21.87 -8.54 19.61
C GLY A 212 -21.19 -8.94 18.30
N MET A 213 -21.44 -8.24 17.21
CA MET A 213 -20.84 -8.50 15.90
C MET A 213 -19.60 -7.65 15.60
N GLU A 214 -19.26 -6.63 16.42
CA GLU A 214 -18.13 -5.72 16.13
C GLU A 214 -16.78 -6.46 16.02
N GLY A 215 -16.61 -7.57 16.75
CA GLY A 215 -15.42 -8.40 16.66
C GLY A 215 -15.19 -9.03 15.29
N VAL A 216 -16.26 -9.32 14.54
CA VAL A 216 -16.19 -9.96 13.22
C VAL A 216 -16.52 -9.03 12.06
N LEU A 217 -17.42 -8.06 12.28
CA LEU A 217 -17.89 -7.06 11.32
C LEU A 217 -17.71 -5.64 11.90
N ASN A 218 -16.46 -5.19 11.98
CA ASN A 218 -16.14 -3.82 12.39
C ASN A 218 -16.43 -2.79 11.28
N ASP A 219 -16.39 -1.51 11.64
CA ASP A 219 -16.64 -0.36 10.75
C ASP A 219 -15.82 -0.43 9.46
N GLY A 220 -14.55 -0.82 9.55
CA GLY A 220 -13.67 -0.94 8.39
C GLY A 220 -14.10 -2.06 7.44
N LYS A 221 -14.52 -3.22 7.95
CA LYS A 221 -15.08 -4.31 7.13
C LYS A 221 -16.43 -3.90 6.54
N ALA A 222 -17.34 -3.37 7.37
CA ALA A 222 -18.64 -2.87 6.94
C ALA A 222 -18.50 -1.84 5.80
N GLY A 223 -17.59 -0.88 5.96
CA GLY A 223 -17.33 0.17 4.99
C GLY A 223 -16.81 -0.36 3.65
N ARG A 224 -15.92 -1.36 3.68
CA ARG A 224 -15.45 -2.03 2.46
C ARG A 224 -16.57 -2.78 1.74
N ILE A 225 -17.50 -3.40 2.48
CA ILE A 225 -18.61 -4.14 1.86
C ILE A 225 -19.56 -3.18 1.15
N VAL A 226 -20.04 -2.14 1.85
CA VAL A 226 -21.08 -1.28 1.27
C VAL A 226 -20.55 -0.29 0.24
N ASN A 227 -19.26 0.06 0.31
CA ASN A 227 -18.61 0.98 -0.65
C ASN A 227 -17.76 0.24 -1.70
N ASP A 228 -17.95 -1.06 -1.87
CA ASP A 228 -17.33 -1.81 -2.97
C ASP A 228 -17.76 -1.22 -4.32
N ASP A 229 -16.81 -1.06 -5.24
CA ASP A 229 -17.04 -0.38 -6.52
C ASP A 229 -18.14 -1.06 -7.34
N ASP A 230 -18.20 -2.40 -7.34
CA ASP A 230 -19.22 -3.14 -8.10
C ASP A 230 -20.61 -2.94 -7.49
N ILE A 231 -20.71 -2.91 -6.16
CA ILE A 231 -21.96 -2.63 -5.43
C ILE A 231 -22.43 -1.21 -5.72
N VAL A 232 -21.55 -0.22 -5.60
CA VAL A 232 -21.87 1.20 -5.86
C VAL A 232 -22.28 1.40 -7.31
N ASN A 233 -21.60 0.75 -8.27
CA ASN A 233 -21.96 0.81 -9.68
C ASN A 233 -23.32 0.17 -9.95
N ASP A 234 -23.64 -0.98 -9.34
CA ASP A 234 -24.96 -1.60 -9.45
C ASP A 234 -26.06 -0.66 -8.92
N PHE A 235 -25.83 0.06 -7.82
CA PHE A 235 -26.76 1.08 -7.34
C PHE A 235 -26.95 2.26 -8.32
N LYS A 236 -25.85 2.74 -8.95
CA LYS A 236 -25.91 3.80 -9.98
C LYS A 236 -26.69 3.37 -11.20
N ASP A 237 -26.51 2.12 -11.61
CA ASP A 237 -27.17 1.50 -12.76
C ASP A 237 -28.61 1.04 -12.44
N LYS A 238 -29.09 1.31 -11.22
CA LYS A 238 -30.42 0.94 -10.71
C LYS A 238 -30.65 -0.57 -10.62
N ASN A 239 -29.57 -1.36 -10.58
CA ASN A 239 -29.57 -2.79 -10.29
C ASN A 239 -29.69 -3.04 -8.77
N TYR A 240 -30.67 -2.40 -8.11
CA TYR A 240 -30.77 -2.33 -6.65
C TYR A 240 -30.83 -3.70 -5.98
N SER A 241 -31.67 -4.61 -6.50
CA SER A 241 -31.82 -5.95 -5.93
C SER A 241 -30.52 -6.76 -6.01
N LYS A 242 -29.76 -6.61 -7.10
CA LYS A 242 -28.45 -7.26 -7.26
C LYS A 242 -27.44 -6.71 -6.24
N ALA A 243 -27.35 -5.40 -6.10
CA ALA A 243 -26.47 -4.75 -5.14
C ALA A 243 -26.80 -5.18 -3.68
N ILE A 244 -28.08 -5.09 -3.30
CA ILE A 244 -28.58 -5.48 -1.98
C ILE A 244 -28.30 -6.96 -1.71
N LEU A 245 -28.55 -7.84 -2.68
CA LEU A 245 -28.26 -9.27 -2.54
C LEU A 245 -26.76 -9.55 -2.37
N SER A 246 -25.90 -8.81 -3.07
CA SER A 246 -24.44 -8.93 -2.93
C SER A 246 -23.99 -8.58 -1.51
N VAL A 247 -24.42 -7.42 -1.00
CA VAL A 247 -24.17 -7.00 0.39
C VAL A 247 -24.69 -8.05 1.38
N SER A 248 -25.93 -8.52 1.18
CA SER A 248 -26.58 -9.51 2.05
C SER A 248 -25.77 -10.80 2.16
N LYS A 249 -25.27 -11.32 1.03
CA LYS A 249 -24.45 -12.54 1.00
C LYS A 249 -23.17 -12.36 1.80
N THR A 250 -22.43 -11.29 1.55
CA THR A 250 -21.17 -11.03 2.25
C THR A 250 -21.38 -10.81 3.74
N VAL A 251 -22.40 -10.04 4.12
CA VAL A 251 -22.72 -9.78 5.54
C VAL A 251 -23.13 -11.06 6.27
N THR A 252 -24.06 -11.84 5.70
CA THR A 252 -24.55 -13.08 6.32
C THR A 252 -23.46 -14.15 6.43
N GLU A 253 -22.52 -14.22 5.47
CA GLU A 253 -21.35 -15.09 5.57
C GLU A 253 -20.45 -14.69 6.75
N ILE A 254 -20.17 -13.40 6.93
CA ILE A 254 -19.35 -12.90 8.05
C ILE A 254 -20.05 -13.12 9.40
N MET A 255 -21.37 -12.92 9.45
CA MET A 255 -22.17 -13.14 10.65
C MET A 255 -22.18 -14.61 11.11
N ASN A 256 -21.94 -15.56 10.20
CA ASN A 256 -21.72 -16.95 10.57
C ASN A 256 -20.33 -17.14 11.18
N ILE A 257 -20.13 -16.64 12.41
CA ILE A 257 -18.83 -16.57 13.10
C ILE A 257 -18.07 -17.89 13.05
N LYS A 258 -18.76 -19.03 13.25
CA LYS A 258 -18.11 -20.33 13.25
C LYS A 258 -17.52 -20.66 11.88
N VAL A 259 -18.30 -20.49 10.82
CA VAL A 259 -17.83 -20.72 9.44
C VAL A 259 -16.80 -19.68 9.03
N ASN A 260 -17.01 -18.41 9.39
CA ASN A 260 -16.07 -17.32 9.11
C ASN A 260 -14.70 -17.58 9.76
N ASN A 261 -14.66 -18.03 11.03
CA ASN A 261 -13.40 -18.36 11.70
C ASN A 261 -12.65 -19.51 11.02
N LEU A 262 -13.35 -20.48 10.42
CA LEU A 262 -12.74 -21.56 9.64
C LEU A 262 -12.20 -21.01 8.31
N ASN A 263 -12.94 -20.13 7.63
CA ASN A 263 -12.49 -19.45 6.43
C ASN A 263 -11.22 -18.62 6.72
N GLU A 264 -11.21 -17.80 7.78
CA GLU A 264 -10.05 -17.00 8.17
C GLU A 264 -8.83 -17.87 8.49
N GLN A 265 -9.03 -19.05 9.10
CA GLN A 265 -7.95 -20.02 9.30
C GLN A 265 -7.41 -20.59 7.99
N ILE A 266 -8.29 -20.94 7.04
CA ILE A 266 -7.90 -21.40 5.71
C ILE A 266 -7.09 -20.30 4.99
N ASP A 267 -7.56 -19.06 5.01
CA ASP A 267 -6.90 -17.92 4.37
C ASP A 267 -5.52 -17.65 4.98
N GLN A 268 -5.39 -17.72 6.30
CA GLN A 268 -4.09 -17.60 6.98
C GLN A 268 -3.13 -18.72 6.56
N LEU A 269 -3.60 -19.96 6.42
CA LEU A 269 -2.79 -21.09 5.97
C LEU A 269 -2.40 -20.96 4.49
N ASN A 270 -3.32 -20.50 3.63
CA ASN A 270 -3.04 -20.19 2.22
C ASN A 270 -2.03 -19.04 2.08
N GLY A 271 -2.14 -18.02 2.92
CA GLY A 271 -1.14 -16.94 3.02
C GLY A 271 0.25 -17.49 3.36
N GLN A 272 0.34 -18.42 4.31
CA GLN A 272 1.62 -19.08 4.64
C GLN A 272 2.20 -19.86 3.45
N ILE A 273 1.37 -20.57 2.68
CA ILE A 273 1.82 -21.24 1.45
C ILE A 273 2.36 -20.21 0.46
N THR A 274 1.59 -19.14 0.22
CA THR A 274 1.97 -18.05 -0.68
C THR A 274 3.33 -17.46 -0.31
N TYR A 275 3.56 -17.08 0.96
CA TYR A 275 4.84 -16.51 1.38
C TYR A 275 6.01 -17.50 1.26
N ARG A 276 5.79 -18.79 1.56
CA ARG A 276 6.83 -19.83 1.42
C ARG A 276 7.25 -20.02 -0.04
N VAL A 277 6.39 -19.73 -1.02
CA VAL A 277 6.74 -19.82 -2.44
C VAL A 277 7.25 -18.48 -2.97
N LEU A 278 6.58 -17.38 -2.65
CA LEU A 278 6.86 -16.07 -3.24
C LEU A 278 8.19 -15.46 -2.77
N ILE A 279 8.52 -15.55 -1.48
CA ILE A 279 9.76 -14.98 -0.92
C ILE A 279 11.01 -15.55 -1.61
N PRO A 280 11.22 -16.88 -1.71
CA PRO A 280 12.41 -17.40 -2.37
C PRO A 280 12.43 -17.08 -3.87
N ILE A 281 11.27 -17.01 -4.55
CA ILE A 281 11.21 -16.57 -5.96
C ILE A 281 11.69 -15.12 -6.11
N ILE A 282 11.24 -14.21 -5.23
CA ILE A 282 11.70 -12.81 -5.23
C ILE A 282 13.20 -12.74 -4.96
N ILE A 283 13.71 -13.51 -4.01
CA ILE A 283 15.16 -13.57 -3.72
C ILE A 283 15.95 -14.05 -4.94
N ILE A 284 15.46 -15.07 -5.65
CA ILE A 284 16.08 -15.57 -6.89
C ILE A 284 16.09 -14.45 -7.95
N LEU A 285 14.96 -13.77 -8.17
CA LEU A 285 14.88 -12.68 -9.16
C LEU A 285 15.86 -11.55 -8.84
N ILE A 286 15.87 -11.07 -7.60
CA ILE A 286 16.80 -10.02 -7.14
C ILE A 286 18.25 -10.49 -7.29
N SER A 287 18.54 -11.74 -6.94
CA SER A 287 19.90 -12.29 -7.02
C SER A 287 20.39 -12.42 -8.46
N VAL A 288 19.54 -12.87 -9.37
CA VAL A 288 19.85 -12.96 -10.80
C VAL A 288 20.09 -11.58 -11.39
N ILE A 289 19.22 -10.61 -11.12
CA ILE A 289 19.41 -9.21 -11.54
C ILE A 289 20.72 -8.65 -10.97
N GLY A 290 21.00 -8.90 -9.70
CA GLY A 290 22.25 -8.51 -9.05
C GLY A 290 23.49 -9.07 -9.75
N ILE A 291 23.45 -10.36 -10.14
CA ILE A 291 24.54 -11.00 -10.90
C ILE A 291 24.75 -10.30 -12.25
N PHE A 292 23.68 -9.96 -12.98
CA PHE A 292 23.79 -9.26 -14.27
C PHE A 292 24.37 -7.86 -14.10
N ILE A 293 23.88 -7.08 -13.13
CA ILE A 293 24.38 -5.73 -12.84
C ILE A 293 25.85 -5.79 -12.47
N ILE A 294 26.25 -6.70 -11.58
CA ILE A 294 27.65 -6.83 -11.17
C ILE A 294 28.53 -7.27 -12.34
N SER A 295 28.06 -8.20 -13.16
CA SER A 295 28.79 -8.65 -14.36
C SER A 295 29.00 -7.49 -15.35
N TYR A 296 27.98 -6.63 -15.51
CA TYR A 296 28.09 -5.41 -16.29
C TYR A 296 29.11 -4.43 -15.69
N LEU A 297 29.10 -4.21 -14.37
CA LEU A 297 30.06 -3.33 -13.69
C LEU A 297 31.50 -3.84 -13.81
N ILE A 298 31.72 -5.16 -13.69
CA ILE A 298 33.04 -5.78 -13.91
C ILE A 298 33.51 -5.52 -15.34
N LYS A 299 32.63 -5.72 -16.34
CA LYS A 299 32.96 -5.45 -17.74
C LYS A 299 33.36 -3.98 -17.96
N GLN A 300 32.58 -3.04 -17.43
CA GLN A 300 32.88 -1.61 -17.56
C GLN A 300 34.21 -1.24 -16.90
N ASN A 301 34.49 -1.76 -15.69
CA ASN A 301 35.76 -1.51 -15.03
C ASN A 301 36.97 -2.06 -15.79
N ARG A 302 36.83 -3.22 -16.44
CA ARG A 302 37.88 -3.78 -17.30
C ARG A 302 38.12 -2.92 -18.54
N LEU A 303 37.06 -2.40 -19.16
CA LEU A 303 37.19 -1.49 -20.31
C LEU A 303 37.93 -0.20 -19.91
N ILE A 304 37.54 0.43 -18.80
CA ILE A 304 38.20 1.63 -18.27
C ILE A 304 39.67 1.35 -17.92
N ALA A 305 39.96 0.22 -17.28
CA ALA A 305 41.33 -0.17 -16.95
C ALA A 305 42.19 -0.35 -18.21
N ASN A 306 41.65 -0.97 -19.26
CA ASN A 306 42.35 -1.15 -20.53
C ASN A 306 42.61 0.17 -21.25
N GLU A 307 41.61 1.07 -21.33
CA GLU A 307 41.81 2.41 -21.94
C GLU A 307 42.86 3.23 -21.18
N LEU A 308 42.83 3.19 -19.84
CA LEU A 308 43.84 3.86 -19.01
C LEU A 308 45.24 3.24 -19.15
N GLY A 309 45.34 1.91 -19.29
CA GLY A 309 46.60 1.21 -19.55
C GLY A 309 47.20 1.56 -20.92
N ILE A 310 46.36 1.66 -21.96
CA ILE A 310 46.75 2.13 -23.30
C ILE A 310 47.19 3.60 -23.26
N MET A 311 46.47 4.46 -22.53
CA MET A 311 46.88 5.86 -22.34
C MET A 311 48.22 5.96 -21.62
N TYR A 312 48.46 5.16 -20.58
CA TYR A 312 49.73 5.18 -19.84
C TYR A 312 50.93 4.72 -20.70
N THR A 313 50.75 3.63 -21.46
CA THR A 313 51.80 3.07 -22.33
C THR A 313 52.11 3.95 -23.55
N ASN A 314 51.10 4.59 -24.15
CA ASN A 314 51.32 5.58 -25.19
C ASN A 314 51.99 6.86 -24.65
N TYR A 315 51.69 7.25 -23.40
CA TYR A 315 52.27 8.43 -22.75
C TYR A 315 53.76 8.24 -22.37
N SER A 316 54.18 7.04 -21.96
CA SER A 316 55.59 6.75 -21.67
C SER A 316 56.49 6.75 -22.91
N ASN A 317 55.91 6.56 -24.10
CA ASN A 317 56.66 6.54 -25.37
C ASN A 317 56.78 7.92 -26.04
N THR A 318 56.04 8.93 -25.56
CA THR A 318 56.09 10.30 -26.09
C THR A 318 56.82 11.23 -25.12
N SER A 319 58.13 11.13 -25.07
CA SER A 319 59.01 12.09 -24.41
C SER A 319 59.06 13.41 -25.18
N SER A 320 58.02 14.25 -25.01
CA SER A 320 58.06 15.71 -25.10
C SER A 320 56.65 16.28 -25.26
N LEU A 321 55.91 16.50 -24.18
CA LEU A 321 55.00 17.65 -24.11
C LEU A 321 54.61 17.89 -22.64
N ASN A 322 55.07 19.01 -22.10
CA ASN A 322 54.62 19.54 -20.81
C ASN A 322 53.12 19.84 -20.88
N ARG A 323 52.28 19.02 -20.24
CA ARG A 323 50.91 19.41 -19.85
C ARG A 323 50.56 18.85 -18.47
N THR A 324 50.14 19.75 -17.60
CA THR A 324 49.76 19.53 -16.20
C THR A 324 48.52 18.64 -16.09
N LYS A 325 48.59 17.64 -15.21
CA LYS A 325 47.43 16.77 -14.87
C LYS A 325 46.46 17.57 -14.01
N THR A 326 45.30 17.92 -14.56
CA THR A 326 44.24 18.64 -13.85
C THR A 326 43.46 17.72 -12.91
N ASP A 327 42.88 18.27 -11.84
CA ASP A 327 42.09 17.53 -10.85
C ASP A 327 40.88 16.79 -11.45
N PHE A 328 40.43 17.22 -12.65
CA PHE A 328 39.43 16.56 -13.49
C PHE A 328 39.81 15.10 -13.80
N TYR A 329 41.09 14.82 -14.01
CA TYR A 329 41.61 13.46 -14.27
C TYR A 329 41.45 12.54 -13.05
N TYR A 330 41.59 13.07 -11.83
CA TYR A 330 41.45 12.27 -10.60
C TYR A 330 40.00 12.13 -10.14
N LEU A 331 39.14 13.09 -10.49
CA LEU A 331 37.69 13.05 -10.25
C LEU A 331 36.99 11.99 -11.11
N LEU A 332 37.43 11.84 -12.36
CA LEU A 332 36.93 10.84 -13.33
C LEU A 332 37.29 9.40 -12.89
N LEU A 333 38.38 9.26 -12.12
CA LEU A 333 38.90 8.00 -11.60
C LEU A 333 38.16 7.47 -10.35
N SER A 334 37.40 8.28 -9.60
CA SER A 334 36.77 7.85 -8.32
C SER A 334 35.28 7.47 -8.41
N GLY A 335 34.72 7.32 -9.61
CA GLY A 335 33.28 7.24 -9.86
C GLY A 335 32.55 5.97 -9.42
N ILE A 336 32.23 5.86 -8.13
CA ILE A 336 31.07 5.10 -7.63
C ILE A 336 29.90 6.08 -7.56
N ALA A 337 29.29 6.41 -8.72
CA ALA A 337 27.96 7.04 -8.85
C ALA A 337 27.75 7.52 -10.31
N THR A 338 27.49 6.59 -11.23
CA THR A 338 27.35 6.92 -12.66
C THR A 338 25.99 7.50 -13.06
N ILE A 339 24.98 7.50 -12.17
CA ILE A 339 23.66 8.08 -12.48
C ILE A 339 23.55 9.56 -12.05
N THR A 340 24.30 10.00 -11.04
CA THR A 340 24.28 11.41 -10.58
C THR A 340 25.35 12.29 -11.25
N SER A 341 26.37 11.70 -11.90
CA SER A 341 27.57 12.44 -12.30
C SER A 341 27.45 13.26 -13.58
N LEU A 342 26.74 12.84 -14.63
CA LEU A 342 26.68 13.64 -15.86
C LEU A 342 25.98 14.99 -15.64
N LYS A 343 24.85 14.96 -14.90
CA LYS A 343 24.15 16.18 -14.50
C LYS A 343 24.95 17.00 -13.50
N ALA A 344 25.48 16.38 -12.43
CA ALA A 344 26.27 17.09 -11.44
C ALA A 344 27.58 17.66 -12.02
N LEU A 345 28.20 17.01 -12.99
CA LEU A 345 29.41 17.49 -13.66
C LEU A 345 29.09 18.64 -14.61
N HIS A 346 27.97 18.57 -15.33
CA HIS A 346 27.45 19.70 -16.11
C HIS A 346 27.18 20.92 -15.20
N ASP A 347 26.48 20.70 -14.08
CA ASP A 347 26.13 21.75 -13.13
C ASP A 347 27.38 22.37 -12.49
N ASN A 348 28.37 21.56 -12.10
CA ASN A 348 29.63 22.06 -11.52
C ASN A 348 30.47 22.87 -12.51
N ILE A 349 30.46 22.52 -13.81
CA ILE A 349 31.11 23.32 -14.85
C ILE A 349 30.41 24.67 -14.99
N GLY A 350 29.07 24.69 -14.95
CA GLY A 350 28.30 25.93 -14.96
C GLY A 350 28.58 26.80 -13.74
N TYR A 351 28.57 26.21 -12.54
CA TYR A 351 28.92 26.90 -11.30
C TYR A 351 30.33 27.51 -11.35
N GLY A 352 31.31 26.76 -11.87
CA GLY A 352 32.68 27.25 -12.04
C GLY A 352 32.76 28.51 -12.91
N LYS A 353 32.05 28.54 -14.04
CA LYS A 353 32.02 29.70 -14.95
C LYS A 353 31.37 30.94 -14.33
N ILE A 354 30.37 30.76 -13.46
CA ILE A 354 29.67 31.85 -12.79
C ILE A 354 30.58 32.47 -11.72
N ILE A 355 31.30 31.64 -10.97
CA ILE A 355 32.24 32.07 -9.92
C ILE A 355 33.46 32.77 -10.54
N GLU A 356 33.97 32.26 -11.66
CA GLU A 356 35.09 32.88 -12.38
C GLU A 356 34.79 34.34 -12.79
N LYS A 357 33.55 34.62 -13.20
CA LYS A 357 33.11 35.96 -13.60
C LYS A 357 32.69 36.85 -12.43
N ASN A 358 32.44 36.28 -11.25
CA ASN A 358 31.92 37.00 -10.09
C ASN A 358 32.71 36.60 -8.83
N PRO A 359 33.78 37.32 -8.47
CA PRO A 359 34.70 36.94 -7.39
C PRO A 359 34.05 36.84 -5.99
N ASN A 360 32.90 37.49 -5.79
CA ASN A 360 32.16 37.50 -4.53
C ASN A 360 31.01 36.46 -4.48
N ALA A 361 30.95 35.55 -5.46
CA ALA A 361 29.90 34.54 -5.54
C ALA A 361 30.04 33.47 -4.43
N LYS A 362 28.92 32.99 -3.88
CA LYS A 362 28.88 31.95 -2.84
C LYS A 362 28.13 30.71 -3.32
N ILE A 363 28.71 29.53 -3.15
CA ILE A 363 28.04 28.26 -3.45
C ILE A 363 27.05 27.95 -2.31
N VAL A 364 25.80 27.65 -2.67
CA VAL A 364 24.73 27.20 -1.76
C VAL A 364 24.16 25.87 -2.26
N SER A 365 23.34 25.16 -1.46
CA SER A 365 23.01 23.75 -1.75
C SER A 365 22.44 23.50 -3.15
N ASN A 366 21.74 24.48 -3.73
CA ASN A 366 21.05 24.37 -5.00
C ASN A 366 21.51 25.40 -6.06
N GLY A 367 22.70 26.00 -5.93
CA GLY A 367 23.20 26.94 -6.93
C GLY A 367 24.34 27.83 -6.49
N VAL A 368 24.63 28.86 -7.29
CA VAL A 368 25.63 29.90 -7.01
C VAL A 368 24.94 31.23 -6.79
N LEU A 369 25.18 31.83 -5.63
CA LEU A 369 24.64 33.12 -5.23
C LEU A 369 25.57 34.25 -5.68
N VAL A 370 25.05 35.23 -6.42
CA VAL A 370 25.76 36.46 -6.78
C VAL A 370 24.91 37.64 -6.31
N GLY A 371 25.30 38.27 -5.19
CA GLY A 371 24.44 39.26 -4.52
C GLY A 371 23.17 38.61 -3.95
N ASN A 372 22.00 39.09 -4.35
CA ASN A 372 20.69 38.54 -3.96
C ASN A 372 20.10 37.54 -4.97
N ARG A 373 20.80 37.30 -6.09
CA ARG A 373 20.34 36.42 -7.18
C ARG A 373 20.97 35.03 -7.09
N LEU A 374 20.15 34.00 -7.27
CA LEU A 374 20.60 32.60 -7.31
C LEU A 374 20.66 32.10 -8.75
N TYR A 375 21.78 31.49 -9.15
CA TYR A 375 21.98 30.91 -10.46
C TYR A 375 22.08 29.37 -10.39
N GLY A 376 21.48 28.70 -11.37
CA GLY A 376 21.52 27.25 -11.54
C GLY A 376 22.78 26.75 -12.25
N GLY A 377 22.96 25.43 -12.29
CA GLY A 377 24.11 24.76 -12.93
C GLY A 377 24.18 24.95 -14.45
N ASP A 378 23.10 25.44 -15.04
CA ASP A 378 22.95 25.81 -16.45
C ASP A 378 23.26 27.30 -16.72
N GLY A 379 23.47 28.11 -15.68
CA GLY A 379 23.76 29.54 -15.78
C GLY A 379 22.54 30.46 -15.82
N TYR A 380 21.31 29.94 -15.73
CA TYR A 380 20.10 30.76 -15.66
C TYR A 380 19.81 31.23 -14.23
N ILE A 381 19.17 32.40 -14.10
CA ILE A 381 18.73 32.96 -12.81
C ILE A 381 17.52 32.16 -12.33
N MET A 382 17.67 31.48 -11.20
CA MET A 382 16.61 30.71 -10.55
C MET A 382 15.74 31.57 -9.65
N THR A 383 16.31 32.59 -8.99
CA THR A 383 15.54 33.60 -8.24
C THR A 383 16.30 34.93 -8.17
N ASN A 384 15.56 36.04 -8.14
CA ASN A 384 16.13 37.38 -8.04
C ASN A 384 16.28 37.90 -6.59
N ASP A 385 15.63 37.25 -5.60
CA ASP A 385 15.62 37.67 -4.18
C ASP A 385 15.74 36.49 -3.20
N TYR A 386 16.92 35.88 -3.18
CA TYR A 386 17.23 34.69 -2.36
C TYR A 386 17.08 34.90 -0.85
N SER A 387 17.24 36.13 -0.34
CA SER A 387 17.09 36.45 1.08
C SER A 387 15.63 36.49 1.56
N SER A 388 14.66 36.53 0.64
CA SER A 388 13.23 36.54 0.96
C SER A 388 12.58 35.14 0.91
N SER A 389 13.26 34.16 0.30
CA SER A 389 12.77 32.79 0.19
C SER A 389 13.17 31.95 1.42
N SER A 390 12.70 32.34 2.60
CA SER A 390 12.58 31.39 3.72
C SER A 390 11.46 30.41 3.38
N TYR A 391 11.86 29.25 2.89
CA TYR A 391 11.01 28.10 2.63
C TYR A 391 10.38 27.63 3.94
N ASN A 392 9.06 27.84 4.09
CA ASN A 392 8.27 27.48 5.26
C ASN A 392 7.66 26.08 5.03
N PRO A 393 8.02 25.03 5.79
CA PRO A 393 7.52 23.68 5.57
C PRO A 393 6.26 23.45 6.41
N THR A 394 5.19 24.21 6.14
CA THR A 394 3.87 23.87 6.69
C THR A 394 2.81 24.08 5.62
N ASN A 395 2.58 23.04 4.83
CA ASN A 395 1.31 22.78 4.17
C ASN A 395 1.26 21.29 3.80
N HIS A 396 0.77 20.47 4.73
CA HIS A 396 0.04 19.27 4.37
C HIS A 396 -1.43 19.55 4.65
N SER A 397 -2.17 19.74 3.57
CA SER A 397 -3.62 19.58 3.53
C SER A 397 -3.93 18.10 3.69
N GLY A 398 -4.63 17.74 4.77
CA GLY A 398 -5.04 16.36 5.00
C GLY A 398 -6.12 16.29 6.06
N GLY A 399 -7.38 16.33 5.59
CA GLY A 399 -8.51 15.62 6.15
C GLY A 399 -9.00 16.08 7.52
N ASP A 400 -10.07 16.87 7.52
CA ASP A 400 -10.95 17.04 8.68
C ASP A 400 -11.48 15.67 9.12
N SER A 401 -11.06 15.22 10.30
CA SER A 401 -11.66 14.08 11.00
C SER A 401 -12.52 14.62 12.14
N PHE A 402 -13.79 14.89 11.84
CA PHE A 402 -14.82 15.08 12.86
C PHE A 402 -15.21 13.70 13.43
N GLY A 403 -14.73 13.40 14.64
CA GLY A 403 -15.15 12.24 15.42
C GLY A 403 -15.86 12.67 16.69
N GLY A 404 -17.18 12.89 16.59
CA GLY A 404 -18.09 13.04 17.73
C GLY A 404 -18.62 11.66 18.14
N GLY A 405 -18.60 11.35 19.43
CA GLY A 405 -18.71 9.99 19.95
C GLY A 405 -20.12 9.42 20.22
N SER A 406 -20.08 8.11 20.50
CA SER A 406 -20.91 7.25 21.37
C SER A 406 -22.43 7.17 21.18
N SER A 407 -22.87 6.06 20.54
CA SER A 407 -23.83 5.12 21.17
C SER A 407 -23.85 3.73 20.50
N GLY A 408 -23.09 2.79 21.07
CA GLY A 408 -23.52 1.39 21.30
C GLY A 408 -23.33 0.31 20.23
N GLY A 409 -23.13 0.65 18.95
CA GLY A 409 -22.87 -0.34 17.88
C GLY A 409 -22.16 0.30 16.69
N GLY A 410 -21.25 -0.45 16.06
CA GLY A 410 -20.47 -0.02 14.91
C GLY A 410 -21.22 -0.01 13.57
N GLY A 411 -20.44 0.05 12.49
CA GLY A 411 -20.86 -0.09 11.10
C GLY A 411 -20.28 0.99 10.18
N ALA A 412 -20.78 1.04 8.95
CA ALA A 412 -20.39 2.09 8.00
C ALA A 412 -21.57 2.65 7.20
N SER A 413 -21.36 3.86 6.70
CA SER A 413 -22.23 4.55 5.74
C SER A 413 -21.56 4.62 4.37
N GLY A 414 -22.37 4.91 3.35
CA GLY A 414 -21.90 5.27 2.02
C GLY A 414 -23.03 5.79 1.16
N GLY A 415 -22.77 5.91 -0.14
CA GLY A 415 -23.73 6.42 -1.12
C GLY A 415 -23.25 6.25 -2.55
N TRP A 416 -24.09 6.63 -3.52
CA TRP A 416 -23.83 6.39 -4.94
C TRP A 416 -24.23 7.52 -5.88
#